data_AF-A0A3D2TKJ1-F1
#
_entry.id   AF-A0A3D2TKJ1-F1
#
_cell.length_a   1.000
_cell.length_b   1.000
_cell.length_c   1.000
_cell.angle_alpha   90.00
_cell.angle_beta   90.00
_cell.angle_gamma   90.00
#
_symmetry.space_group_name_H-M   'P 1'
#
loop_
_entity.id
_entity.type
_entity.pdbx_description
1 polymer ?
#
loop_
_entity_poly.entity_id
_entity_poly.type
_entity_poly.pdbx_seq_one_letter_code
_entity_poly.pdbx_strand_id
1 'polypeptide(L)'
;PGFNPKVVRHCLDKELPIFPGVSSPTEIEMALDHGLQTVKFFPAEALGGLKTLKAIAAPYQMIRFIPTGGIGADNLAEYLAFAPVLACGGSWMVKPALYADGNFKPVESAVRKATTIVT
;
A
#
# COMPACT_ATOMS: atom_id res chain seq x y z
N PRO A 1 6.04 7.94 2.65
CA PRO A 1 6.09 7.83 4.13
C PRO A 1 6.74 6.51 4.54
N GLY A 2 7.57 6.51 5.57
CA GLY A 2 8.33 5.35 6.05
C GLY A 2 7.95 4.93 7.49
N PHE A 3 8.84 4.24 8.17
CA PHE A 3 8.65 3.79 9.54
C PHE A 3 9.22 4.82 10.54
N ASN A 4 8.36 5.40 11.37
CA ASN A 4 8.79 6.25 12.49
C ASN A 4 8.31 5.61 13.81
N PRO A 5 9.22 5.11 14.66
CA PRO A 5 8.84 4.39 15.88
C PRO A 5 8.04 5.25 16.86
N LYS A 6 8.26 6.58 16.89
CA LYS A 6 7.50 7.49 17.75
C LYS A 6 6.04 7.60 17.31
N VAL A 7 5.81 7.65 16.00
CA VAL A 7 4.45 7.70 15.42
C VAL A 7 3.75 6.36 15.60
N VAL A 8 4.45 5.25 15.31
CA VAL A 8 3.92 3.90 15.50
C VAL A 8 3.49 3.68 16.95
N ARG A 9 4.37 3.97 17.90
CA ARG A 9 4.04 3.86 19.33
C ARG A 9 2.86 4.73 19.73
N HIS A 10 2.82 5.98 19.27
CA HIS A 10 1.71 6.87 19.59
C HIS A 10 0.36 6.36 19.08
N CYS A 11 0.31 5.77 17.88
CA CYS A 11 -0.91 5.15 17.36
C CYS A 11 -1.31 3.92 18.17
N LEU A 12 -0.35 3.05 18.50
CA LEU A 12 -0.59 1.84 19.29
C LEU A 12 -1.08 2.15 20.71
N ASP A 13 -0.48 3.13 21.39
CA ASP A 13 -0.89 3.58 22.73
C ASP A 13 -2.33 4.15 22.74
N LYS A 14 -2.84 4.55 21.57
CA LYS A 14 -4.20 5.05 21.36
C LYS A 14 -5.15 4.03 20.74
N GLU A 15 -4.71 2.79 20.57
CA GLU A 15 -5.49 1.73 19.93
C GLU A 15 -5.93 2.09 18.49
N LEU A 16 -5.14 2.93 17.79
CA LEU A 16 -5.39 3.32 16.41
C LEU A 16 -4.63 2.41 15.43
N PRO A 17 -5.32 1.81 14.44
CA PRO A 17 -4.65 1.04 13.40
C PRO A 17 -3.61 1.87 12.64
N ILE A 18 -2.43 1.30 12.42
CA ILE A 18 -1.34 1.94 11.67
C ILE A 18 -0.67 0.93 10.73
N PHE A 19 -0.39 1.38 9.50
CA PHE A 19 0.30 0.61 8.47
C PHE A 19 1.53 1.42 8.00
N PRO A 20 2.64 1.40 8.76
CA PRO A 20 3.80 2.22 8.46
C PRO A 20 4.44 1.81 7.12
N GLY A 21 5.09 2.77 6.47
CA GLY A 21 5.81 2.49 5.23
C GLY A 21 7.11 1.76 5.47
N VAL A 22 7.41 0.76 4.66
CA VAL A 22 8.66 0.00 4.66
C VAL A 22 9.18 -0.12 3.23
N SER A 23 10.50 -0.23 3.11
CA SER A 23 11.24 -0.40 1.87
C SER A 23 12.35 -1.45 1.97
N SER A 24 12.55 -2.04 3.16
CA SER A 24 13.64 -2.99 3.45
C SER A 24 13.25 -4.03 4.50
N PRO A 25 13.97 -5.18 4.56
CA PRO A 25 13.83 -6.17 5.64
C PRO A 25 13.97 -5.55 7.04
N THR A 26 14.95 -4.66 7.26
CA THR A 26 15.18 -4.00 8.56
C THR A 26 13.93 -3.27 9.05
N GLU A 27 13.24 -2.55 8.17
CA GLU A 27 12.01 -1.83 8.55
C GLU A 27 10.81 -2.77 8.78
N ILE A 28 10.82 -3.96 8.17
CA ILE A 28 9.83 -5.01 8.46
C ILE A 28 10.06 -5.61 9.84
N GLU A 29 11.31 -5.91 10.21
CA GLU A 29 11.66 -6.38 11.56
C GLU A 29 11.26 -5.35 12.61
N MET A 30 11.50 -4.05 12.35
CA MET A 30 11.02 -2.98 13.24
C MET A 30 9.49 -3.01 13.39
N ALA A 31 8.74 -3.28 12.32
CA ALA A 31 7.29 -3.41 12.42
C ALA A 31 6.87 -4.63 13.25
N LEU A 32 7.56 -5.76 13.08
CA LEU A 32 7.36 -6.98 13.85
C LEU A 32 7.65 -6.78 15.35
N ASP A 33 8.72 -6.07 15.70
CA ASP A 33 9.07 -5.71 17.08
C ASP A 33 7.97 -4.88 17.77
N HIS A 34 7.20 -4.13 16.99
CA HIS A 34 6.04 -3.38 17.45
C HIS A 34 4.71 -4.17 17.37
N GLY A 35 4.76 -5.47 17.06
CA GLY A 35 3.59 -6.35 16.96
C GLY A 35 2.74 -6.12 15.70
N LEU A 36 3.24 -5.40 14.70
CA LEU A 36 2.50 -5.11 13.47
C LEU A 36 2.65 -6.28 12.49
N GLN A 37 1.52 -6.70 11.92
CA GLN A 37 1.47 -7.77 10.90
C GLN A 37 1.12 -7.26 9.50
N THR A 38 0.91 -5.96 9.34
CA THR A 38 0.60 -5.34 8.05
C THR A 38 1.36 -4.04 7.90
N VAL A 39 2.05 -3.90 6.77
CA VAL A 39 2.91 -2.75 6.46
C VAL A 39 2.62 -2.23 5.06
N LYS A 40 2.91 -0.95 4.82
CA LYS A 40 2.83 -0.33 3.50
C LYS A 40 4.16 -0.49 2.78
N PHE A 41 4.17 -1.10 1.58
CA PHE A 41 5.38 -1.13 0.75
C PHE A 41 5.43 0.13 -0.11
N PHE A 42 6.40 1.03 0.12
CA PHE A 42 6.43 2.35 -0.51
C PHE A 42 7.84 2.91 -0.69
N PRO A 43 8.15 3.56 -1.83
CA PRO A 43 7.33 3.71 -3.04
C PRO A 43 7.45 2.48 -3.97
N ALA A 44 6.37 1.70 -4.13
CA ALA A 44 6.41 0.34 -4.66
C ALA A 44 7.14 0.20 -6.01
N GLU A 45 6.69 0.88 -7.07
CA GLU A 45 7.31 0.75 -8.40
C GLU A 45 8.74 1.27 -8.45
N ALA A 46 9.03 2.37 -7.74
CA ALA A 46 10.37 2.95 -7.69
C ALA A 46 11.38 2.06 -6.93
N LEU A 47 10.90 1.13 -6.11
CA LEU A 47 11.71 0.11 -5.44
C LEU A 47 11.89 -1.17 -6.28
N GLY A 48 11.44 -1.20 -7.54
CA GLY A 48 11.48 -2.38 -8.41
C GLY A 48 10.21 -3.23 -8.36
N GLY A 49 9.13 -2.66 -7.80
CA GLY A 49 7.77 -3.14 -7.94
C GLY A 49 7.51 -4.54 -7.35
N LEU A 50 6.60 -5.28 -7.99
CA LEU A 50 6.17 -6.60 -7.51
C LEU A 50 7.32 -7.60 -7.42
N LYS A 51 8.33 -7.50 -8.30
CA LYS A 51 9.52 -8.37 -8.25
C LYS A 51 10.28 -8.18 -6.94
N THR A 52 10.56 -6.93 -6.57
CA THR A 52 11.25 -6.63 -5.31
C THR A 52 10.38 -7.03 -4.12
N LEU A 53 9.08 -6.74 -4.16
CA LEU A 53 8.16 -7.11 -3.09
C LEU A 53 8.14 -8.62 -2.85
N LYS A 54 8.13 -9.45 -3.90
CA LYS A 54 8.21 -10.92 -3.78
C LYS A 54 9.50 -11.37 -3.10
N ALA A 55 10.63 -10.76 -3.45
CA ALA A 55 11.92 -11.07 -2.83
C ALA A 55 11.97 -10.69 -1.34
N ILE A 56 11.46 -9.50 -1.00
CA ILE A 56 11.39 -9.02 0.38
C ILE A 56 10.41 -9.87 1.20
N ALA A 57 9.25 -10.22 0.66
CA ALA A 57 8.22 -10.96 1.38
C ALA A 57 8.57 -12.45 1.61
N ALA A 58 9.52 -13.01 0.87
CA ALA A 58 9.89 -14.43 0.96
C ALA A 58 10.22 -14.91 2.40
N PRO A 59 11.06 -14.22 3.20
CA PRO A 59 11.28 -14.58 4.60
C PRO A 59 10.13 -14.20 5.55
N TYR A 60 9.19 -13.33 5.15
CA TYR A 60 8.18 -12.71 6.02
C TYR A 60 6.75 -13.19 5.72
N GLN A 61 6.53 -14.51 5.68
CA GLN A 61 5.24 -15.11 5.31
C GLN A 61 4.05 -14.68 6.20
N MET A 62 4.32 -14.24 7.42
CA MET A 62 3.34 -13.73 8.39
C MET A 62 2.91 -12.28 8.13
N ILE A 63 3.68 -11.51 7.36
CA ILE A 63 3.39 -10.10 7.07
C ILE A 63 2.45 -9.99 5.87
N ARG A 64 1.58 -8.98 5.92
CA ARG A 64 0.78 -8.52 4.79
C ARG A 64 1.26 -7.14 4.32
N PHE A 65 1.12 -6.88 3.03
CA PHE A 65 1.63 -5.68 2.40
C PHE A 65 0.51 -4.86 1.76
N ILE A 66 0.66 -3.53 1.83
CA ILE A 66 -0.14 -2.55 1.09
C ILE A 66 0.80 -1.78 0.14
N PRO A 67 1.07 -2.27 -1.08
CA PRO A 67 1.91 -1.57 -2.05
C PRO A 67 1.30 -0.23 -2.42
N THR A 68 2.10 0.82 -2.49
CA THR A 68 1.66 2.16 -2.88
C THR A 68 2.78 2.92 -3.58
N GLY A 69 2.43 3.70 -4.59
CA GLY A 69 3.37 4.48 -5.40
C GLY A 69 3.67 3.77 -6.71
N GLY A 70 3.16 4.36 -7.81
CA GLY A 70 3.22 3.75 -9.15
C GLY A 70 2.17 2.69 -9.43
N ILE A 71 1.24 2.42 -8.50
CA ILE A 71 0.12 1.51 -8.77
C ILE A 71 -0.93 2.22 -9.63
N GLY A 72 -1.41 1.53 -10.66
CA GLY A 72 -2.39 1.97 -11.66
C GLY A 72 -3.28 0.84 -12.14
N ALA A 73 -4.22 1.14 -13.05
CA ALA A 73 -5.15 0.16 -13.59
C ALA A 73 -4.46 -0.99 -14.37
N ASP A 74 -3.26 -0.72 -14.89
CA ASP A 74 -2.43 -1.62 -15.69
C ASP A 74 -1.69 -2.67 -14.85
N ASN A 75 -1.33 -2.38 -13.61
CA ASN A 75 -0.58 -3.29 -12.74
C ASN A 75 -1.33 -3.74 -11.47
N LEU A 76 -2.50 -3.15 -11.18
CA LEU A 76 -3.27 -3.45 -9.97
C LEU A 76 -3.58 -4.94 -9.78
N ALA A 77 -4.06 -5.60 -10.84
CA ALA A 77 -4.42 -7.01 -10.78
C ALA A 77 -3.22 -7.92 -10.47
N GLU A 78 -2.06 -7.62 -11.05
CA GLU A 78 -0.82 -8.39 -10.83
C GLU A 78 -0.37 -8.33 -9.37
N TYR A 79 -0.45 -7.14 -8.76
CA TYR A 79 -0.13 -6.97 -7.34
C TYR A 79 -1.10 -7.72 -6.44
N LEU A 80 -2.41 -7.62 -6.70
CA LEU A 80 -3.44 -8.25 -5.87
C LEU A 80 -3.46 -9.78 -6.02
N ALA A 81 -2.95 -10.32 -7.13
CA ALA A 81 -2.78 -11.76 -7.30
C ALA A 81 -1.67 -12.36 -6.40
N PHE A 82 -0.78 -11.52 -5.83
CA PHE A 82 0.26 -12.00 -4.91
C PHE A 82 -0.28 -12.08 -3.48
N ALA A 83 -0.46 -13.30 -2.96
CA ALA A 83 -1.17 -13.56 -1.69
C ALA A 83 -0.74 -12.72 -0.46
N PRO A 84 0.54 -12.32 -0.28
CA PRO A 84 0.92 -11.41 0.81
C PRO A 84 0.39 -9.98 0.65
N VAL A 85 -0.08 -9.57 -0.52
CA VAL A 85 -0.69 -8.25 -0.77
C VAL A 85 -2.15 -8.27 -0.33
N LEU A 86 -2.50 -7.42 0.63
CA LEU A 86 -3.86 -7.30 1.15
C LEU A 86 -4.70 -6.31 0.33
N ALA A 87 -4.06 -5.22 -0.10
CA ALA A 87 -4.68 -4.13 -0.84
C ALA A 87 -3.59 -3.31 -1.54
N CYS A 88 -3.97 -2.46 -2.50
CA CYS A 88 -3.06 -1.51 -3.12
C CYS A 88 -3.54 -0.07 -2.93
N GLY A 89 -2.61 0.85 -2.73
CA GLY A 89 -2.88 2.28 -2.70
C GLY A 89 -2.53 2.94 -4.03
N GLY A 90 -3.44 3.74 -4.58
CA GLY A 90 -3.18 4.49 -5.80
C GLY A 90 -4.05 5.74 -5.96
N SER A 91 -3.47 6.75 -6.62
CA SER A 91 -4.08 8.07 -6.74
C SER A 91 -4.78 8.31 -8.07
N TRP A 92 -4.69 7.38 -9.03
CA TRP A 92 -5.15 7.63 -10.40
C TRP A 92 -6.65 7.91 -10.51
N MET A 93 -7.44 7.35 -9.59
CA MET A 93 -8.90 7.50 -9.54
C MET A 93 -9.36 8.84 -8.96
N VAL A 94 -8.48 9.51 -8.21
CA VAL A 94 -8.80 10.71 -7.40
C VAL A 94 -7.77 11.82 -7.63
N LYS A 95 -7.25 11.93 -8.87
CA LYS A 95 -6.37 13.05 -9.26
C LYS A 95 -7.14 14.37 -9.15
N PRO A 96 -6.54 15.47 -8.63
CA PRO A 96 -7.21 16.77 -8.48
C PRO A 96 -7.92 17.27 -9.73
N ALA A 97 -7.35 17.03 -10.91
CA ALA A 97 -7.95 17.40 -12.20
C ALA A 97 -9.32 16.76 -12.48
N LEU A 98 -9.65 15.64 -11.83
CA LEU A 98 -10.93 14.93 -12.04
C LEU A 98 -12.11 15.59 -11.32
N TYR A 99 -11.85 16.53 -10.42
CA TYR A 99 -12.89 17.20 -9.62
C TYR A 99 -12.59 18.70 -9.40
N ALA A 100 -11.68 19.28 -10.19
CA ALA A 100 -11.25 20.67 -10.04
C ALA A 100 -12.39 21.68 -10.23
N ASP A 101 -13.43 21.31 -10.98
CA ASP A 101 -14.64 22.08 -11.24
C ASP A 101 -15.80 21.75 -10.27
N GLY A 102 -15.56 20.90 -9.27
CA GLY A 102 -16.59 20.39 -8.35
C GLY A 102 -17.44 19.25 -8.92
N ASN A 103 -17.21 18.80 -10.16
CA ASN A 103 -17.90 17.67 -10.75
C ASN A 103 -17.19 16.35 -10.39
N PHE A 104 -17.82 15.52 -9.56
CA PHE A 104 -17.24 14.24 -9.13
C PHE A 104 -17.57 13.05 -10.05
N LYS A 105 -18.31 13.23 -11.15
CA LYS A 105 -18.63 12.13 -12.09
C LYS A 105 -17.37 11.45 -12.68
N PRO A 106 -16.28 12.19 -13.03
CA PRO A 106 -15.06 11.54 -13.50
C PRO A 106 -14.40 10.66 -12.44
N VAL A 107 -14.41 11.10 -11.17
CA VAL A 107 -13.94 10.30 -10.03
C VAL A 107 -14.78 9.03 -9.88
N GLU A 108 -16.11 9.15 -9.89
CA GLU A 108 -17.02 8.01 -9.80
C GLU A 108 -16.75 6.99 -10.92
N SER A 109 -16.60 7.45 -12.17
CA SER A 109 -16.28 6.58 -13.30
C SER A 109 -14.92 5.88 -13.12
N ALA A 110 -13.91 6.60 -12.66
CA ALA A 110 -12.57 6.04 -12.45
C ALA A 110 -12.54 5.00 -11.31
N VAL A 111 -13.24 5.26 -10.19
CA VAL A 111 -13.38 4.31 -9.08
C VAL A 111 -14.13 3.06 -9.54
N ARG A 112 -15.25 3.21 -10.27
CA ARG A 112 -16.03 2.08 -10.81
C ARG A 112 -15.19 1.19 -11.73
N LYS A 113 -14.34 1.78 -12.57
CA LYS A 113 -13.40 1.03 -13.41
C LYS A 113 -12.33 0.31 -12.59
N ALA A 114 -11.83 0.92 -11.51
CA ALA A 114 -10.86 0.27 -10.65
C ALA A 114 -11.47 -0.93 -9.91
N THR A 115 -12.72 -0.83 -9.46
CA THR A 115 -13.40 -1.95 -8.79
C THR A 115 -13.59 -3.14 -9.73
N THR A 116 -13.84 -2.93 -11.03
CA THR A 116 -13.96 -4.04 -11.99
C THR A 116 -12.67 -4.81 -12.26
N ILE A 117 -11.51 -4.26 -11.89
CA ILE A 117 -10.21 -4.93 -12.03
C ILE A 117 -9.98 -5.95 -10.91
N VAL A 118 -10.64 -5.76 -9.76
CA VAL A 118 -10.35 -6.50 -8.51
C VAL A 118 -11.49 -7.44 -8.10
N THR A 119 -12.52 -7.56 -8.94
CA THR A 119 -13.64 -8.53 -8.83
C THR A 119 -13.37 -9.71 -9.74
#